data_AF-A0A4V0KK26-F1
#
_entry.id   AF-A0A4V0KK26-F1
#
_cell.length_a   1.000
_cell.length_b   1.000
_cell.length_c   1.000
_cell.angle_alpha   90.00
_cell.angle_beta   90.00
_cell.angle_gamma   90.00
#
_symmetry.space_group_name_H-M   'P 1'
#
loop_
_entity.id
_entity.type
_entity.pdbx_description
1 polymer ?
#
loop_
_entity_poly.entity_id
_entity_poly.type
_entity_poly.pdbx_seq_one_letter_code
_entity_poly.pdbx_strand_id
1 'polypeptide(L)'
;MNKDVCGMFFAVRGWFPDGLNNGDYQFNDNNQYKMDRNKEEYTDIDKINGFCLWLFKAIFGDSVSFNNYANSNINIVGYILAWLSYKLHQKSHDGIKNLNDFYIKHIKDNTHYKTRIDNVTDYTNYIELINKNKDLLNINFEDMSKFYEAFILLCDMYDGLDDVNPKCEKYLECDNEFLKKYEELKKYSSTSGSNSYIQMLSILSNSYDNLKSKCNNFSSLLTYSLISIAFIFVAIPIFLGISYKYSLFGFRKRAQKQYLREKIKNIKKKLIINI
;
A
#
# COMPACT_ATOMS: atom_id res chain seq x y z
N MET A 1 -4.14 3.04 -5.74
CA MET A 1 -4.29 1.57 -5.91
C MET A 1 -5.29 1.05 -4.91
N ASN A 2 -6.11 0.06 -5.26
CA ASN A 2 -6.97 -0.63 -4.29
C ASN A 2 -6.13 -1.70 -3.56
N LYS A 3 -6.11 -1.66 -2.21
CA LYS A 3 -5.40 -2.63 -1.35
C LYS A 3 -5.87 -4.07 -1.61
N ASP A 4 -7.14 -4.25 -1.93
CA ASP A 4 -7.73 -5.57 -2.19
C ASP A 4 -7.14 -6.21 -3.45
N VAL A 5 -6.80 -5.41 -4.46
CA VAL A 5 -6.10 -5.91 -5.66
C VAL A 5 -4.75 -6.50 -5.28
N CYS A 6 -3.96 -5.79 -4.44
CA CYS A 6 -2.70 -6.33 -3.92
C CYS A 6 -2.91 -7.63 -3.14
N GLY A 7 -3.99 -7.72 -2.35
CA GLY A 7 -4.38 -8.94 -1.65
C GLY A 7 -4.55 -10.16 -2.58
N MET A 8 -5.14 -9.97 -3.75
CA MET A 8 -5.28 -11.05 -4.75
C MET A 8 -3.91 -11.53 -5.29
N PHE A 9 -3.00 -10.60 -5.57
CA PHE A 9 -1.64 -10.96 -6.01
C PHE A 9 -0.84 -11.62 -4.90
N PHE A 10 -0.99 -11.19 -3.64
CA PHE A 10 -0.37 -11.86 -2.49
C PHE A 10 -0.89 -13.29 -2.28
N ALA A 11 -2.19 -13.52 -2.47
CA ALA A 11 -2.75 -14.87 -2.44
C ALA A 11 -2.10 -15.77 -3.51
N VAL A 12 -2.03 -15.29 -4.76
CA VAL A 12 -1.36 -16.01 -5.84
C VAL A 12 0.12 -16.23 -5.55
N ARG A 13 0.83 -15.24 -4.98
CA ARG A 13 2.25 -15.37 -4.60
C ARG A 13 2.46 -16.38 -3.46
N GLY A 14 1.48 -16.55 -2.57
CA GLY A 14 1.51 -17.60 -1.55
C GLY A 14 1.36 -19.01 -2.15
N TRP A 15 0.52 -19.15 -3.18
CA TRP A 15 0.25 -20.41 -3.88
C TRP A 15 1.28 -20.76 -4.95
N PHE A 16 1.81 -19.75 -5.62
CA PHE A 16 2.79 -19.83 -6.69
C PHE A 16 3.85 -18.72 -6.49
N PRO A 17 4.85 -18.99 -5.63
CA PRO A 17 5.90 -18.03 -5.29
C PRO A 17 6.66 -17.49 -6.50
N ASP A 18 7.21 -16.29 -6.33
CA ASP A 18 8.00 -15.61 -7.36
C ASP A 18 9.40 -16.21 -7.53
N GLY A 19 9.93 -16.95 -6.56
CA GLY A 19 11.22 -17.61 -6.70
C GLY A 19 11.13 -18.94 -7.46
N LEU A 20 12.14 -19.23 -8.28
CA LEU A 20 12.42 -20.60 -8.73
C LEU A 20 13.23 -21.35 -7.67
N ASN A 21 13.04 -22.66 -7.56
CA ASN A 21 13.87 -23.55 -6.76
C ASN A 21 14.60 -24.49 -7.70
N ASN A 22 15.93 -24.43 -7.73
CA ASN A 22 16.78 -25.20 -8.65
C ASN A 22 16.39 -25.04 -10.14
N GLY A 23 15.86 -23.88 -10.53
CA GLY A 23 15.41 -23.59 -11.90
C GLY A 23 13.96 -23.98 -12.19
N ASP A 24 13.26 -24.60 -11.23
CA ASP A 24 11.88 -25.04 -11.39
C ASP A 24 10.88 -24.17 -10.63
N TYR A 25 9.67 -24.07 -11.18
CA TYR A 25 8.56 -23.42 -10.48
C TYR A 25 8.18 -24.19 -9.23
N GLN A 26 7.75 -23.44 -8.21
CA GLN A 26 7.22 -24.01 -6.98
C GLN A 26 5.72 -23.75 -6.92
N PHE A 27 4.95 -24.79 -6.66
CA PHE A 27 3.49 -24.70 -6.50
C PHE A 27 3.14 -25.22 -5.11
N ASN A 28 2.74 -24.30 -4.24
CA ASN A 28 2.33 -24.60 -2.87
C ASN A 28 0.85 -24.97 -2.80
N ASP A 29 0.06 -24.54 -3.78
CA ASP A 29 -1.34 -24.92 -3.93
C ASP A 29 -1.53 -25.95 -5.05
N ASN A 30 -2.52 -26.82 -4.88
CA ASN A 30 -2.81 -27.92 -5.80
C ASN A 30 -4.15 -27.76 -6.54
N ASN A 31 -4.91 -26.67 -6.35
CA ASN A 31 -6.32 -26.61 -6.77
C ASN A 31 -6.77 -25.29 -7.42
N GLN A 32 -6.32 -24.13 -6.99
CA GLN A 32 -6.81 -22.81 -7.45
C GLN A 32 -6.54 -22.54 -8.92
N TYR A 33 -5.48 -23.15 -9.48
CA TYR A 33 -5.18 -23.07 -10.92
C TYR A 33 -6.06 -24.00 -11.78
N LYS A 34 -6.79 -24.95 -11.19
CA LYS A 34 -7.52 -25.96 -11.97
C LYS A 34 -8.71 -25.35 -12.68
N MET A 35 -8.59 -25.20 -14.00
CA MET A 35 -9.70 -24.75 -14.87
C MET A 35 -10.77 -25.84 -15.04
N ASP A 36 -10.33 -27.08 -15.33
CA ASP A 36 -11.18 -28.25 -15.54
C ASP A 36 -10.94 -29.33 -14.48
N ARG A 37 -11.87 -29.53 -13.55
CA ARG A 37 -11.68 -30.47 -12.41
C ARG A 37 -11.37 -31.92 -12.81
N ASN A 38 -11.67 -32.31 -14.05
CA ASN A 38 -11.50 -33.66 -14.57
C ASN A 38 -10.18 -33.87 -15.33
N LYS A 39 -9.34 -32.84 -15.48
CA LYS A 39 -8.03 -32.98 -16.14
C LYS A 39 -7.07 -33.71 -15.20
N GLU A 40 -6.48 -34.81 -15.69
CA GLU A 40 -5.64 -35.72 -14.91
C GLU A 40 -4.30 -35.09 -14.50
N GLU A 41 -3.65 -34.39 -15.43
CA GLU A 41 -2.34 -33.76 -15.20
C GLU A 41 -2.29 -32.33 -15.71
N TYR A 42 -1.57 -31.48 -14.99
CA TYR A 42 -1.38 -30.07 -15.32
C TYR A 42 0.10 -29.76 -15.53
N THR A 43 0.43 -29.31 -16.74
CA THR A 43 1.76 -28.77 -17.04
C THR A 43 1.98 -27.43 -16.33
N ASP A 44 3.22 -26.97 -16.25
CA ASP A 44 3.55 -25.64 -15.71
C ASP A 44 2.76 -24.52 -16.43
N ILE A 45 2.64 -24.62 -17.76
CA ILE A 45 1.86 -23.67 -18.56
C ILE A 45 0.38 -23.72 -18.21
N ASP A 46 -0.19 -24.92 -18.00
CA ASP A 46 -1.58 -25.04 -17.55
C ASP A 46 -1.79 -24.37 -16.20
N LYS A 47 -0.85 -24.53 -15.26
CA LYS A 47 -0.91 -23.92 -13.92
C LYS A 47 -0.78 -22.39 -13.99
N ILE A 48 0.18 -21.88 -14.77
CA ILE A 48 0.36 -20.44 -14.99
C ILE A 48 -0.91 -19.83 -15.59
N ASN A 49 -1.46 -20.44 -16.64
CA ASN A 49 -2.72 -20.00 -17.25
C ASN A 49 -3.87 -20.08 -16.24
N GLY A 50 -3.88 -21.12 -15.40
CA GLY A 50 -4.86 -21.34 -14.34
C GLY A 50 -4.92 -20.19 -13.34
N PHE A 51 -3.75 -19.83 -12.79
CA PHE A 51 -3.65 -18.68 -11.89
C PHE A 51 -3.93 -17.35 -12.59
N CYS A 52 -3.57 -17.20 -13.86
CA CYS A 52 -3.95 -16.03 -14.67
C CYS A 52 -5.48 -15.88 -14.73
N LEU A 53 -6.19 -16.96 -15.10
CA LEU A 53 -7.63 -16.98 -15.15
C LEU A 53 -8.25 -16.74 -13.77
N TRP A 54 -7.65 -17.30 -12.72
CA TRP A 54 -8.09 -17.07 -11.35
C TRP A 54 -8.06 -15.58 -10.99
N LEU A 55 -6.99 -14.86 -11.33
CA LEU A 55 -6.92 -13.40 -11.12
C LEU A 55 -8.02 -12.66 -11.88
N PHE A 56 -8.28 -13.03 -13.14
CA PHE A 56 -9.38 -12.46 -13.91
C PHE A 56 -10.75 -12.74 -13.26
N LYS A 57 -10.99 -13.96 -12.79
CA LYS A 57 -12.24 -14.33 -12.10
C LYS A 57 -12.39 -13.61 -10.76
N ALA A 58 -11.33 -13.50 -9.96
CA ALA A 58 -11.38 -12.85 -8.66
C ALA A 58 -11.66 -11.35 -8.77
N ILE A 59 -11.12 -10.69 -9.81
CA ILE A 59 -11.20 -9.23 -9.96
C ILE A 59 -12.40 -8.82 -10.83
N PHE A 60 -12.74 -9.59 -11.87
CA PHE A 60 -13.73 -9.25 -12.89
C PHE A 60 -14.86 -10.30 -12.99
N GLY A 61 -14.99 -11.22 -12.04
CA GLY A 61 -15.89 -12.37 -12.13
C GLY A 61 -17.38 -12.06 -12.11
N ASP A 62 -17.76 -10.96 -11.49
CA ASP A 62 -19.14 -10.49 -11.40
C ASP A 62 -19.18 -8.97 -11.20
N SER A 63 -20.39 -8.41 -11.21
CA SER A 63 -20.60 -6.98 -11.01
C SER A 63 -20.12 -6.47 -9.65
N VAL A 64 -20.14 -7.30 -8.60
CA VAL A 64 -19.72 -6.91 -7.25
C VAL A 64 -18.20 -6.78 -7.20
N SER A 65 -17.50 -7.81 -7.68
CA SER A 65 -16.05 -7.86 -7.82
C SER A 65 -15.57 -6.73 -8.72
N PHE A 66 -16.23 -6.51 -9.86
CA PHE A 66 -15.92 -5.39 -10.73
C PHE A 66 -16.08 -4.06 -9.99
N ASN A 67 -17.22 -3.81 -9.33
CA ASN A 67 -17.45 -2.56 -8.60
C ASN A 67 -16.47 -2.33 -7.46
N ASN A 68 -16.08 -3.38 -6.75
CA ASN A 68 -15.17 -3.29 -5.62
C ASN A 68 -13.71 -3.12 -6.06
N TYR A 69 -13.29 -3.84 -7.10
CA TYR A 69 -11.86 -3.99 -7.41
C TYR A 69 -11.44 -3.27 -8.69
N ALA A 70 -12.30 -3.23 -9.70
CA ALA A 70 -11.95 -2.79 -11.06
C ALA A 70 -12.66 -1.53 -11.56
N ASN A 71 -13.78 -1.15 -10.94
CA ASN A 71 -14.51 0.05 -11.28
C ASN A 71 -13.60 1.25 -11.10
N SER A 72 -13.56 2.12 -12.11
CA SER A 72 -12.64 3.26 -12.27
C SER A 72 -11.13 2.97 -12.46
N ASN A 73 -10.69 1.71 -12.58
CA ASN A 73 -9.28 1.36 -12.88
C ASN A 73 -9.14 0.44 -14.11
N ILE A 74 -9.13 1.06 -15.30
CA ILE A 74 -9.15 0.37 -16.59
C ILE A 74 -7.90 -0.49 -16.89
N ASN A 75 -6.84 -0.42 -16.06
CA ASN A 75 -5.55 -1.06 -16.32
C ASN A 75 -5.14 -2.18 -15.32
N ILE A 76 -6.06 -2.71 -14.52
CA ILE A 76 -5.76 -3.92 -13.70
C ILE A 76 -5.48 -5.13 -14.60
N VAL A 77 -6.08 -5.17 -15.80
CA VAL A 77 -5.72 -6.13 -16.85
C VAL A 77 -4.22 -6.07 -17.12
N GLY A 78 -3.65 -4.87 -17.18
CA GLY A 78 -2.21 -4.67 -17.34
C GLY A 78 -1.38 -5.26 -16.21
N TYR A 79 -1.83 -5.18 -14.96
CA TYR A 79 -1.15 -5.79 -13.82
C TYR A 79 -1.17 -7.32 -13.88
N ILE A 80 -2.30 -7.91 -14.29
CA ILE A 80 -2.40 -9.36 -14.50
C ILE A 80 -1.48 -9.80 -15.64
N LEU A 81 -1.45 -9.04 -16.75
CA LEU A 81 -0.56 -9.32 -17.88
C LEU A 81 0.93 -9.12 -17.53
N ALA A 82 1.26 -8.19 -16.64
CA ALA A 82 2.61 -7.99 -16.11
C ALA A 82 3.04 -9.17 -15.23
N TRP A 83 2.18 -9.63 -14.33
CA TRP A 83 2.41 -10.85 -13.56
C TRP A 83 2.60 -12.07 -14.46
N LEU A 84 1.75 -12.24 -15.48
CA LEU A 84 1.85 -13.35 -16.42
C LEU A 84 3.17 -13.31 -17.19
N SER A 85 3.56 -12.12 -17.66
CA SER A 85 4.85 -11.89 -18.33
C SER A 85 6.02 -12.22 -17.42
N TYR A 86 5.97 -11.75 -16.17
CA TYR A 86 6.96 -12.04 -15.15
C TYR A 86 7.15 -13.53 -14.96
N LYS A 87 6.07 -14.29 -14.73
CA LYS A 87 6.13 -15.74 -14.57
C LYS A 87 6.70 -16.43 -15.81
N LEU A 88 6.24 -16.06 -17.01
CA LEU A 88 6.71 -16.66 -18.26
C LEU A 88 8.17 -16.28 -18.59
N HIS A 89 8.68 -15.17 -18.07
CA HIS A 89 10.06 -14.73 -18.29
C HIS A 89 11.08 -15.55 -17.49
N GLN A 90 10.68 -16.15 -16.36
CA GLN A 90 11.60 -16.78 -15.42
C GLN A 90 12.33 -18.00 -16.01
N LYS A 91 11.69 -18.71 -16.95
CA LYS A 91 12.32 -19.77 -17.74
C LYS A 91 11.70 -19.86 -19.13
N SER A 92 12.43 -20.46 -20.07
CA SER A 92 11.95 -20.69 -21.43
C SER A 92 10.83 -21.72 -21.48
N HIS A 93 9.85 -21.51 -22.36
CA HIS A 93 8.78 -22.46 -22.65
C HIS A 93 8.67 -22.67 -24.16
N ASP A 94 8.46 -23.91 -24.57
CA ASP A 94 8.48 -24.26 -25.99
C ASP A 94 7.43 -23.51 -26.79
N GLY A 95 7.92 -22.72 -27.74
CA GLY A 95 7.10 -21.92 -28.64
C GLY A 95 6.39 -20.73 -27.99
N ILE A 96 6.79 -20.29 -26.80
CA ILE A 96 6.26 -19.07 -26.16
C ILE A 96 7.42 -18.08 -26.04
N LYS A 97 7.55 -17.19 -27.02
CA LYS A 97 8.66 -16.21 -27.06
C LYS A 97 8.27 -14.86 -26.44
N ASN A 98 6.98 -14.56 -26.43
CA ASN A 98 6.42 -13.32 -25.91
C ASN A 98 4.98 -13.56 -25.39
N LEU A 99 4.38 -12.51 -24.82
CA LEU A 99 3.05 -12.60 -24.21
C LEU A 99 1.94 -12.84 -25.26
N ASN A 100 2.09 -12.28 -26.46
CA ASN A 100 1.15 -12.51 -27.56
C ASN A 100 1.14 -13.98 -28.02
N ASP A 101 2.29 -14.66 -28.06
CA ASP A 101 2.36 -16.10 -28.37
C ASP A 101 1.56 -16.91 -27.33
N PHE A 102 1.74 -16.60 -26.04
CA PHE A 102 0.99 -17.24 -24.96
C PHE A 102 -0.52 -16.99 -25.13
N TYR A 103 -0.89 -15.74 -25.37
CA TYR A 103 -2.29 -15.35 -25.55
C TYR A 103 -2.94 -16.12 -26.71
N ILE A 104 -2.31 -16.18 -27.88
CA ILE A 104 -2.83 -16.87 -29.05
C ILE A 104 -3.02 -18.37 -28.76
N LYS A 105 -2.04 -19.00 -28.10
CA LYS A 105 -2.05 -20.46 -27.86
C LYS A 105 -2.96 -20.90 -26.72
N HIS A 106 -3.03 -20.14 -25.64
CA HIS A 106 -3.58 -20.62 -24.36
C HIS A 106 -4.80 -19.82 -23.86
N ILE A 107 -5.06 -18.62 -24.41
CA ILE A 107 -6.14 -17.73 -23.93
C ILE A 107 -7.20 -17.50 -25.01
N LYS A 108 -6.79 -17.09 -26.22
CA LYS A 108 -7.69 -16.57 -27.28
C LYS A 108 -8.86 -17.50 -27.59
N ASP A 109 -8.62 -18.80 -27.60
CA ASP A 109 -9.64 -19.80 -27.92
C ASP A 109 -10.11 -20.64 -26.73
N ASN A 110 -9.63 -20.31 -25.54
CA ASN A 110 -10.00 -21.01 -24.32
C ASN A 110 -11.45 -20.64 -23.89
N THR A 111 -12.29 -21.66 -23.74
CA THR A 111 -13.71 -21.52 -23.39
C THR A 111 -13.90 -20.84 -22.04
N HIS A 112 -13.02 -21.09 -21.07
CA HIS A 112 -13.11 -20.48 -19.74
C HIS A 112 -12.95 -18.96 -19.79
N TYR A 113 -12.10 -18.46 -20.69
CA TYR A 113 -11.93 -17.01 -20.90
C TYR A 113 -13.08 -16.38 -21.70
N LYS A 114 -13.78 -17.17 -22.51
CA LYS A 114 -14.97 -16.78 -23.28
C LYS A 114 -16.26 -16.80 -22.45
N THR A 115 -16.21 -17.31 -21.22
CA THR A 115 -17.37 -17.35 -20.31
C THR A 115 -17.97 -15.95 -20.16
N ARG A 116 -19.29 -15.85 -20.30
CA ARG A 116 -20.02 -14.59 -20.15
C ARG A 116 -19.95 -14.12 -18.70
N ILE A 117 -19.72 -12.82 -18.52
CA ILE A 117 -19.72 -12.15 -17.22
C ILE A 117 -21.03 -11.39 -17.12
N ASP A 118 -21.87 -11.77 -16.17
CA ASP A 118 -23.19 -11.17 -16.02
C ASP A 118 -23.13 -9.81 -15.31
N ASN A 119 -24.08 -8.95 -15.63
CA ASN A 119 -24.30 -7.65 -14.98
C ASN A 119 -23.14 -6.64 -15.09
N VAL A 120 -22.29 -6.76 -16.11
CA VAL A 120 -21.30 -5.74 -16.50
C VAL A 120 -21.58 -5.26 -17.93
N THR A 121 -21.64 -3.94 -18.14
CA THR A 121 -22.01 -3.34 -19.43
C THR A 121 -20.82 -3.15 -20.37
N ASP A 122 -19.60 -3.02 -19.82
CA ASP A 122 -18.44 -2.56 -20.57
C ASP A 122 -17.75 -3.70 -21.34
N TYR A 123 -17.95 -4.95 -20.95
CA TYR A 123 -17.34 -6.13 -21.57
C TYR A 123 -18.21 -7.36 -21.34
N THR A 124 -18.13 -8.31 -22.26
CA THR A 124 -18.93 -9.55 -22.22
C THR A 124 -18.17 -10.70 -21.56
N ASN A 125 -16.84 -10.73 -21.69
CA ASN A 125 -15.97 -11.80 -21.19
C ASN A 125 -14.53 -11.30 -20.98
N TYR A 126 -13.65 -12.15 -20.45
CA TYR A 126 -12.26 -11.79 -20.15
C TYR A 126 -11.41 -11.55 -21.41
N ILE A 127 -11.77 -12.14 -22.56
CA ILE A 127 -11.06 -11.90 -23.82
C ILE A 127 -11.25 -10.46 -24.29
N GLU A 128 -12.46 -9.91 -24.15
CA GLU A 128 -12.73 -8.51 -24.49
C GLU A 128 -11.93 -7.55 -23.61
N LEU A 129 -11.80 -7.85 -22.31
CA LEU A 129 -10.95 -7.08 -21.38
C LEU A 129 -9.48 -7.04 -21.84
N ILE A 130 -8.93 -8.20 -22.22
CA ILE A 130 -7.56 -8.29 -22.73
C ILE A 130 -7.43 -7.55 -24.06
N ASN A 131 -8.39 -7.69 -24.98
CA ASN A 131 -8.35 -7.07 -26.29
C ASN A 131 -8.41 -5.53 -26.25
N LYS A 132 -9.06 -4.94 -25.25
CA LYS A 132 -8.99 -3.48 -25.00
C LYS A 132 -7.58 -2.98 -24.70
N ASN A 133 -6.73 -3.85 -24.17
CA ASN A 133 -5.34 -3.58 -23.79
C ASN A 133 -4.34 -4.40 -24.63
N LYS A 134 -4.71 -4.72 -25.88
CA LYS A 134 -3.97 -5.66 -26.74
C LYS A 134 -2.54 -5.21 -27.03
N ASP A 135 -2.26 -3.91 -27.04
CA ASP A 135 -0.92 -3.38 -27.25
C ASP A 135 0.06 -3.83 -26.15
N LEU A 136 -0.42 -4.13 -24.94
CA LEU A 136 0.39 -4.71 -23.87
C LEU A 136 0.92 -6.11 -24.20
N LEU A 137 0.24 -6.88 -25.06
CA LEU A 137 0.68 -8.22 -25.45
C LEU A 137 1.97 -8.20 -26.30
N ASN A 138 2.27 -7.06 -26.91
CA ASN A 138 3.44 -6.88 -27.77
C ASN A 138 4.68 -6.38 -27.01
N ILE A 139 4.52 -6.01 -25.74
CA ILE A 139 5.64 -5.60 -24.89
C ILE A 139 6.45 -6.86 -24.59
N ASN A 140 7.77 -6.74 -24.64
CA ASN A 140 8.64 -7.88 -24.35
C ASN A 140 8.48 -8.30 -22.87
N PHE A 141 8.84 -9.55 -22.58
CA PHE A 141 8.71 -10.08 -21.24
C PHE A 141 9.55 -9.34 -20.21
N GLU A 142 10.76 -8.92 -20.56
CA GLU A 142 11.67 -8.25 -19.64
C GLU A 142 11.07 -6.94 -19.10
N ASP A 143 10.54 -6.09 -19.98
CA ASP A 143 9.99 -4.79 -19.61
C ASP A 143 8.68 -4.93 -18.82
N MET A 144 7.80 -5.87 -19.20
CA MET A 144 6.61 -6.19 -18.40
C MET A 144 6.97 -6.81 -17.04
N SER A 145 8.07 -7.58 -16.97
CA SER A 145 8.56 -8.16 -15.72
C SER A 145 9.05 -7.09 -14.76
N LYS A 146 9.85 -6.13 -15.25
CA LYS A 146 10.28 -4.97 -14.45
C LYS A 146 9.09 -4.16 -13.94
N PHE A 147 8.06 -4.00 -14.76
CA PHE A 147 6.81 -3.37 -14.33
C PHE A 147 6.18 -4.12 -13.16
N TYR A 148 6.01 -5.44 -13.29
CA TYR A 148 5.45 -6.28 -12.22
C TYR A 148 6.25 -6.19 -10.92
N GLU A 149 7.58 -6.19 -11.00
CA GLU A 149 8.43 -6.03 -9.81
C GLU A 149 8.20 -4.71 -9.10
N ALA A 150 8.10 -3.59 -9.83
CA ALA A 150 7.78 -2.29 -9.24
C ALA A 150 6.35 -2.27 -8.65
N PHE A 151 5.39 -2.89 -9.36
CA PHE A 151 4.02 -3.03 -8.88
C PHE A 151 3.94 -3.82 -7.57
N ILE A 152 4.67 -4.93 -7.44
CA ILE A 152 4.70 -5.72 -6.22
C ILE A 152 5.37 -4.97 -5.07
N LEU A 153 6.46 -4.24 -5.31
CA LEU A 153 7.04 -3.37 -4.28
C LEU A 153 6.03 -2.33 -3.78
N LEU A 154 5.23 -1.75 -4.68
CA LEU A 154 4.16 -0.85 -4.27
C LEU A 154 3.09 -1.59 -3.43
N CYS A 155 2.70 -2.81 -3.82
CA CYS A 155 1.81 -3.62 -3.00
C CYS A 155 2.40 -3.94 -1.62
N ASP A 156 3.68 -4.30 -1.54
CA ASP A 156 4.39 -4.57 -0.28
C ASP A 156 4.42 -3.31 0.60
N MET A 157 4.56 -2.12 0.01
CA MET A 157 4.42 -0.87 0.76
C MET A 157 3.02 -0.63 1.29
N TYR A 158 1.97 -1.10 0.58
CA TYR A 158 0.57 -1.04 1.03
C TYR A 158 0.23 -2.10 2.09
N ASP A 159 1.09 -3.09 2.29
CA ASP A 159 0.86 -4.13 3.29
C ASP A 159 0.89 -3.54 4.71
N GLY A 160 -0.05 -3.96 5.54
CA GLY A 160 -0.19 -3.46 6.92
C GLY A 160 -0.65 -2.00 7.05
N LEU A 161 -0.89 -1.24 5.97
CA LEU A 161 -1.51 0.08 6.06
C LEU A 161 -2.98 -0.01 6.44
N ASP A 162 -3.30 0.61 7.57
CA ASP A 162 -4.66 0.89 8.02
C ASP A 162 -5.02 2.33 7.62
N ASP A 163 -6.24 2.54 7.14
CA ASP A 163 -6.74 3.88 6.79
C ASP A 163 -6.93 4.78 8.02
N VAL A 164 -7.07 4.19 9.22
CA VAL A 164 -7.24 4.92 10.49
C VAL A 164 -5.89 5.22 11.16
N ASN A 165 -4.94 4.29 11.07
CA ASN A 165 -3.62 4.42 11.71
C ASN A 165 -2.51 3.88 10.79
N PRO A 166 -2.09 4.66 9.78
CA PRO A 166 -1.17 4.18 8.75
C PRO A 166 0.22 3.93 9.35
N LYS A 167 0.54 2.66 9.60
CA LYS A 167 1.91 2.24 9.93
C LYS A 167 2.73 2.21 8.64
N CYS A 168 3.49 3.27 8.42
CA CYS A 168 4.31 3.43 7.21
C CYS A 168 5.68 2.74 7.29
N GLU A 169 5.84 1.73 8.15
CA GLU A 169 7.08 0.97 8.27
C GLU A 169 7.45 0.30 6.94
N LYS A 170 6.49 -0.40 6.32
CA LYS A 170 6.68 -1.04 5.00
C LYS A 170 6.92 -0.05 3.88
N TYR A 171 6.25 1.10 3.91
CA TYR A 171 6.55 2.20 3.00
C TYR A 171 8.03 2.60 3.10
N LEU A 172 8.55 2.87 4.31
CA LEU A 172 9.94 3.29 4.51
C LEU A 172 10.97 2.22 4.12
N GLU A 173 10.64 0.94 4.29
CA GLU A 173 11.50 -0.18 3.88
C GLU A 173 11.68 -0.25 2.35
N CYS A 174 10.58 -0.10 1.60
CA CYS A 174 10.57 -0.36 0.15
C CYS A 174 10.66 0.90 -0.73
N ASP A 175 10.48 2.11 -0.18
CA ASP A 175 10.41 3.39 -0.93
C ASP A 175 11.58 3.56 -1.91
N ASN A 176 12.81 3.41 -1.41
CA ASN A 176 14.02 3.59 -2.21
C ASN A 176 14.13 2.59 -3.35
N GLU A 177 13.77 1.32 -3.10
CA GLU A 177 13.84 0.27 -4.11
C GLU A 177 12.80 0.49 -5.22
N PHE A 178 11.59 0.89 -4.83
CA PHE A 178 10.53 1.23 -5.77
C PHE A 178 10.92 2.42 -6.64
N LEU A 179 11.43 3.52 -6.05
CA LEU A 179 11.85 4.70 -6.82
C LEU A 179 12.92 4.34 -7.85
N LYS A 180 13.88 3.48 -7.48
CA LYS A 180 14.90 2.99 -8.42
C LYS A 180 14.28 2.22 -9.59
N LYS A 181 13.41 1.24 -9.31
CA LYS A 181 12.73 0.48 -10.37
C LYS A 181 11.84 1.37 -11.23
N TYR A 182 11.12 2.31 -10.62
CA TYR A 182 10.22 3.21 -11.34
C TYR A 182 10.97 4.13 -12.32
N GLU A 183 12.16 4.63 -11.95
CA GLU A 183 13.02 5.38 -12.89
C GLU A 183 13.51 4.53 -14.07
N GLU A 184 13.76 3.23 -13.87
CA GLU A 184 14.07 2.31 -14.97
C GLU A 184 12.88 2.17 -15.93
N LEU A 185 11.65 2.10 -15.42
CA LEU A 185 10.44 2.00 -16.23
C LEU A 185 10.16 3.27 -17.05
N LYS A 186 10.44 4.46 -16.51
CA LYS A 186 10.27 5.75 -17.23
C LYS A 186 11.15 5.85 -18.48
N LYS A 187 12.36 5.30 -18.42
CA LYS A 187 13.27 5.30 -19.58
C LYS A 187 12.66 4.52 -20.74
N TYR A 188 12.03 3.38 -20.46
CA TYR A 188 11.32 2.60 -21.47
C TYR A 188 10.09 3.34 -22.00
N SER A 189 9.25 3.92 -21.14
CA SER A 189 8.03 4.61 -21.62
C SER A 189 8.31 5.80 -22.52
N SER A 190 9.48 6.43 -22.36
CA SER A 190 9.91 7.56 -23.19
C SER A 190 10.25 7.13 -24.62
N THR A 191 10.50 5.85 -24.86
CA THR A 191 10.81 5.26 -26.18
C THR A 191 9.71 4.32 -26.67
N SER A 192 8.81 3.87 -25.79
CA SER A 192 7.68 3.00 -26.12
C SER A 192 6.54 3.79 -26.78
N GLY A 193 5.91 3.21 -27.80
CA GLY A 193 4.67 3.71 -28.39
C GLY A 193 3.39 3.15 -27.76
N SER A 194 3.46 2.36 -26.67
CA SER A 194 2.27 1.76 -26.06
C SER A 194 1.57 2.73 -25.13
N ASN A 195 0.37 3.17 -25.54
CA ASN A 195 -0.47 4.06 -24.73
C ASN A 195 -0.92 3.37 -23.43
N SER A 196 -1.26 2.07 -23.49
CA SER A 196 -1.70 1.33 -22.31
C SER A 196 -0.59 1.20 -21.26
N TYR A 197 0.67 0.99 -21.69
CA TYR A 197 1.81 0.93 -20.78
C TYR A 197 2.09 2.28 -20.10
N ILE A 198 2.02 3.38 -20.86
CA ILE A 198 2.16 4.73 -20.31
C ILE A 198 1.07 5.00 -19.25
N GLN A 199 -0.17 4.59 -19.52
CA GLN A 199 -1.25 4.72 -18.53
C GLN A 199 -1.01 3.85 -17.29
N MET A 200 -0.53 2.61 -17.45
CA MET A 200 -0.16 1.76 -16.32
C MET A 200 0.88 2.44 -15.42
N LEU A 201 1.91 3.05 -16.02
CA LEU A 201 2.92 3.79 -15.26
C LEU A 201 2.37 5.02 -14.55
N SER A 202 1.48 5.77 -15.21
CA SER A 202 0.83 6.92 -14.58
C SER A 202 0.02 6.50 -13.35
N ILE A 203 -0.74 5.41 -13.43
CA ILE A 203 -1.53 4.88 -12.31
C ILE A 203 -0.62 4.38 -11.18
N LEU A 204 0.49 3.72 -11.52
CA LEU A 204 1.50 3.28 -10.57
C LEU A 204 2.10 4.48 -9.82
N SER A 205 2.48 5.54 -10.55
CA SER A 205 2.97 6.82 -10.00
C SER A 205 1.97 7.46 -9.06
N ASN A 206 0.73 7.65 -9.52
CA ASN A 206 -0.31 8.31 -8.74
C ASN A 206 -0.62 7.52 -7.46
N SER A 207 -0.57 6.18 -7.53
CA SER A 207 -0.77 5.32 -6.37
C SER A 207 0.37 5.49 -5.36
N TYR A 208 1.62 5.52 -5.83
CA TYR A 208 2.77 5.80 -4.98
C TYR A 208 2.70 7.20 -4.34
N ASP A 209 2.39 8.25 -5.10
CA ASP A 209 2.30 9.62 -4.60
C ASP A 209 1.20 9.76 -3.54
N ASN A 210 0.06 9.10 -3.75
CA ASN A 210 -1.02 9.02 -2.76
C ASN A 210 -0.55 8.34 -1.47
N LEU A 211 0.19 7.23 -1.58
CA LEU A 211 0.73 6.51 -0.43
C LEU A 211 1.74 7.37 0.34
N LYS A 212 2.68 7.99 -0.37
CA LYS A 212 3.67 8.92 0.18
C LYS A 212 3.01 10.08 0.91
N SER A 213 1.95 10.66 0.34
CA SER A 213 1.18 11.72 0.98
C SER A 213 0.55 11.27 2.31
N LYS A 214 -0.10 10.09 2.32
CA LYS A 214 -0.66 9.49 3.55
C LYS A 214 0.43 9.33 4.64
N CYS A 215 1.59 8.82 4.27
CA CYS A 215 2.69 8.58 5.21
C CYS A 215 3.35 9.85 5.75
N ASN A 216 3.53 10.88 4.91
CA ASN A 216 4.07 12.16 5.35
C ASN A 216 3.12 12.88 6.32
N ASN A 217 1.82 12.84 6.05
CA ASN A 217 0.81 13.44 6.94
C ASN A 217 0.83 12.76 8.33
N PHE A 218 0.94 11.43 8.38
CA PHE A 218 1.03 10.70 9.65
C PHE A 218 2.27 11.06 10.47
N SER A 219 3.44 11.14 9.82
CA SER A 219 4.69 11.57 10.46
C SER A 219 4.57 12.99 11.06
N SER A 220 3.89 13.90 10.35
CA SER A 220 3.64 15.26 10.83
C SER A 220 2.71 15.31 12.06
N LEU A 221 1.71 14.44 12.14
CA LEU A 221 0.80 14.35 13.29
C LEU A 221 1.50 13.83 14.55
N LEU A 222 2.36 12.82 14.40
CA LEU A 222 3.17 12.29 15.51
C LEU A 222 4.14 13.33 16.06
N THR A 223 4.84 14.05 15.17
CA THR A 223 5.76 15.12 15.57
C THR A 223 5.03 16.27 16.25
N TYR A 224 3.88 16.70 15.73
CA TYR A 224 3.05 17.71 16.38
C TYR A 224 2.59 17.27 17.78
N SER A 225 2.10 16.03 17.91
CA SER A 225 1.66 15.47 19.20
C SER A 225 2.79 15.44 20.23
N LEU A 226 3.98 14.98 19.85
CA LEU A 226 5.17 14.94 20.73
C LEU A 226 5.61 16.34 21.16
N ILE A 227 5.61 17.29 20.23
CA ILE A 227 5.95 18.69 20.49
C ILE A 227 4.94 19.30 21.48
N SER A 228 3.63 19.08 21.27
CA SER A 228 2.58 19.55 22.19
C SER A 228 2.75 18.98 23.60
N ILE A 229 3.08 17.69 23.73
CA ILE A 229 3.34 17.04 25.02
C ILE A 229 4.57 17.68 25.70
N ALA A 230 5.67 17.90 24.97
CA ALA A 230 6.86 18.54 25.51
C ALA A 230 6.59 19.96 26.02
N PHE A 231 5.79 20.75 25.29
CA PHE A 231 5.39 22.10 25.73
C PHE A 231 4.58 22.07 27.02
N ILE A 232 3.69 21.09 27.22
CA ILE A 232 2.94 20.92 28.47
C ILE A 232 3.89 20.65 29.64
N PHE A 233 4.88 19.77 29.45
CA PHE A 233 5.88 19.47 30.48
C PHE A 233 6.78 20.66 30.85
N VAL A 234 7.05 21.57 29.91
CA VAL A 234 7.81 22.80 30.19
C VAL A 234 6.94 23.90 30.82
N ALA A 235 5.70 24.05 30.36
CA ALA A 235 4.80 25.10 30.84
C ALA A 235 4.33 24.87 32.29
N ILE A 236 3.98 23.63 32.65
CA ILE A 236 3.44 23.31 33.99
C ILE A 236 4.39 23.74 35.13
N PRO A 237 5.69 23.39 35.14
CA PRO A 237 6.62 23.83 36.18
C PRO A 237 6.79 25.35 36.25
N ILE A 238 6.76 26.04 35.11
CA ILE A 238 6.88 27.51 35.07
C ILE A 238 5.66 28.15 35.75
N PHE A 239 4.45 27.72 35.41
CA PHE A 239 3.23 28.23 36.03
C PHE A 239 3.15 27.88 37.52
N LEU A 240 3.53 26.65 37.89
CA LEU A 240 3.61 26.25 39.30
C LEU A 240 4.66 27.06 40.06
N GLY A 241 5.82 27.36 39.45
CA GLY A 241 6.87 28.19 40.04
C GLY A 241 6.43 29.63 40.27
N ILE A 242 5.74 30.24 39.29
CA ILE A 242 5.17 31.58 39.41
C ILE A 242 4.10 31.61 40.51
N SER A 243 3.18 30.64 40.51
CA SER A 243 2.13 30.51 41.53
C SER A 243 2.71 30.30 42.93
N TYR A 244 3.72 29.44 43.07
CA TYR A 244 4.41 29.19 44.33
C TYR A 244 5.10 30.45 44.86
N LYS A 245 5.79 31.21 44.00
CA LYS A 245 6.43 32.48 44.39
C LYS A 245 5.41 33.51 44.87
N TYR A 246 4.28 33.66 44.17
CA TYR A 246 3.19 34.54 44.58
C TYR A 246 2.56 34.11 45.91
N SER A 247 2.32 32.81 46.09
CA SER A 247 1.79 32.22 47.32
C SER A 247 2.72 32.46 48.51
N LEU A 248 4.02 32.15 48.37
CA LEU A 248 5.03 32.37 49.41
C LEU A 248 5.16 33.85 49.80
N PHE A 249 5.09 34.75 48.82
CA PHE A 249 5.06 36.19 49.07
C PHE A 249 3.80 36.60 49.86
N GLY A 250 2.64 36.04 49.53
CA GLY A 250 1.41 36.20 50.30
C GLY A 250 1.54 35.74 51.75
N PHE A 251 2.13 34.56 52.00
CA PHE A 251 2.38 34.05 53.35
C PHE A 251 3.33 34.95 54.15
N ARG A 252 4.44 35.41 53.54
CA ARG A 252 5.39 36.34 54.19
C ARG A 252 4.71 37.64 54.63
N LYS A 253 3.86 38.22 53.77
CA LYS A 253 3.12 39.45 54.10
C LYS A 253 2.12 39.25 55.24
N ARG A 254 1.48 38.09 55.33
CA ARG A 254 0.59 37.73 56.45
C ARG A 254 1.37 37.58 57.77
N ALA A 255 2.52 36.92 57.75
CA ALA A 255 3.38 36.76 58.93
C ALA A 255 3.93 38.09 59.46
N GLN A 256 4.42 38.97 58.59
CA GLN A 256 4.86 40.32 58.99
C GLN A 256 3.73 41.14 59.64
N LYS A 257 2.51 41.06 59.09
CA LYS A 257 1.34 41.74 59.64
C LYS A 257 0.96 41.21 61.04
N GLN A 258 1.11 39.90 61.28
CA GLN A 258 0.91 39.30 62.61
C GLN A 258 1.98 39.77 63.60
N TYR A 259 3.26 39.74 63.22
CA TYR A 259 4.36 40.20 64.08
C TYR A 259 4.19 41.68 64.50
N LEU A 260 3.83 42.57 63.57
CA LEU A 260 3.55 43.97 63.88
C LEU A 260 2.39 44.13 64.87
N ARG A 261 1.31 43.34 64.73
CA ARG A 261 0.17 43.36 65.67
C ARG A 261 0.60 42.94 67.08
N GLU A 262 1.42 41.91 67.21
CA GLU A 262 1.94 41.47 68.51
C GLU A 262 2.86 42.52 69.14
N LYS A 263 3.75 43.13 68.36
CA LYS A 263 4.66 44.17 68.85
C LYS A 263 3.90 45.39 69.39
N ILE A 264 2.85 45.83 68.68
CA ILE A 264 1.95 46.90 69.15
C ILE A 264 1.25 46.49 70.45
N LYS A 265 0.76 45.25 70.55
CA LYS A 265 0.10 44.73 71.76
C LYS A 265 1.06 44.73 72.96
N ASN A 266 2.31 44.34 72.77
CA ASN A 266 3.33 44.33 73.82
C ASN A 266 3.74 45.75 74.26
N ILE A 267 3.85 46.71 73.34
CA ILE A 267 4.11 48.12 73.69
C ILE A 267 2.96 48.69 74.51
N LYS A 268 1.71 48.46 74.10
CA LYS A 268 0.52 48.89 74.87
C LYS A 268 0.53 48.28 76.29
N LYS A 269 0.91 47.01 76.42
CA LYS A 269 1.00 46.35 77.73
C LYS A 269 2.08 46.96 78.63
N LYS A 270 3.23 47.36 78.08
CA LYS A 270 4.30 48.05 78.84
C LYS A 270 3.90 49.45 79.29
N LEU A 271 3.14 50.20 78.48
CA LEU A 271 2.65 51.53 78.85
C LEU A 271 1.65 51.48 80.02
N ILE A 272 0.82 50.43 80.11
CA ILE A 272 -0.15 50.26 81.20
C ILE A 272 0.53 49.91 82.54
N ILE A 273 1.73 49.33 82.51
CA ILE A 273 2.46 48.89 83.73
C ILE A 273 3.32 50.03 84.32
N ASN A 274 3.57 51.10 83.56
CA ASN A 274 4.41 52.24 83.97
C ASN A 274 3.58 53.48 84.40
N ILE A 275 2.32 53.29 84.79
CA ILE A 275 1.44 54.30 85.41
C ILE A 275 1.13 53.81 86.83
#